data_AF-A0A1J4SC66-F1
#
_entry.id   AF-A0A1J4SC66-F1
#
_cell.length_a   1.000
_cell.length_b   1.000
_cell.length_c   1.000
_cell.angle_alpha   90.00
_cell.angle_beta   90.00
_cell.angle_gamma   90.00
#
_symmetry.space_group_name_H-M   'P 1'
#
loop_
_entity.id
_entity.type
_entity.pdbx_description
1 polymer ?
#
loop_
_entity_poly.entity_id
_entity_poly.type
_entity_poly.pdbx_seq_one_letter_code
_entity_poly.pdbx_strand_id
1 'polypeptide(L)' 'MPRYAQPLRQFLETGREVEGKTHSAYHEHLFKLRKVCQRMFTVTARTIAEERLRYLDEFFERLIDEMNGKR' A
#
# COMPACT_ATOMS: atom_id res chain seq x y z
N MET A 1 -6.17 4.13 14.45
CA MET A 1 -6.43 3.76 13.04
C MET A 1 -6.57 2.23 12.92
N PRO A 2 -7.43 1.71 12.04
CA PRO A 2 -7.56 0.28 11.79
C PRO A 2 -6.27 -0.27 11.15
N ARG A 3 -5.85 -1.47 11.55
CA ARG A 3 -4.68 -2.16 10.97
C ARG A 3 -4.89 -2.47 9.48
N TYR A 4 -6.10 -2.87 9.13
CA TYR A 4 -6.55 -3.07 7.75
C TYR A 4 -7.98 -2.55 7.59
N ALA A 5 -8.27 -1.99 6.42
CA ALA A 5 -9.59 -1.61 5.98
C ALA A 5 -9.60 -1.80 4.46
N GLN A 6 -10.62 -2.48 3.93
CA GLN A 6 -10.70 -2.75 2.49
C GLN A 6 -10.85 -1.43 1.73
N PRO A 7 -9.96 -1.12 0.76
CA PRO A 7 -10.09 0.09 -0.03
C PRO A 7 -11.33 0.07 -0.93
N LEU A 8 -11.95 1.23 -1.13
CA LEU A 8 -13.08 1.37 -2.04
C LEU A 8 -12.59 1.26 -3.50
N ARG A 9 -13.43 0.74 -4.41
CA ARG A 9 -13.11 0.68 -5.85
C ARG A 9 -12.69 2.04 -6.42
N GLN A 10 -13.42 3.10 -6.08
CA GLN A 10 -13.05 4.46 -6.48
C GLN A 10 -11.63 4.85 -6.06
N PHE A 11 -11.21 4.46 -4.85
CA PHE A 11 -9.85 4.76 -4.37
C PHE A 11 -8.79 3.96 -5.14
N LEU A 12 -9.08 2.70 -5.46
CA LEU A 12 -8.20 1.86 -6.28
C LEU A 12 -8.05 2.41 -7.71
N GLU A 13 -9.13 2.93 -8.29
CA GLU A 13 -9.18 3.41 -9.68
C GLU A 13 -8.64 4.84 -9.82
N THR A 14 -8.95 5.72 -8.88
CA THR A 14 -8.69 7.17 -9.01
C THR A 14 -7.63 7.69 -8.04
N GLY A 15 -7.29 6.93 -7.01
CA GLY A 15 -6.48 7.39 -5.87
C GLY A 15 -7.16 8.47 -5.03
N ARG A 16 -8.44 8.81 -5.29
CA ARG A 16 -9.17 9.83 -4.54
C ARG A 16 -9.84 9.22 -3.31
N GLU A 17 -9.61 9.86 -2.18
CA GLU A 17 -10.24 9.54 -0.91
C GLU A 17 -11.70 10.00 -0.90
N VAL A 18 -12.54 9.34 -0.10
CA VAL A 18 -13.90 9.77 0.20
C VAL A 18 -13.87 10.44 1.56
N GLU A 19 -14.31 11.70 1.61
CA GLU A 19 -14.32 12.50 2.82
C GLU A 19 -15.08 11.78 3.95
N GLY A 20 -14.47 11.70 5.14
CA GLY A 20 -15.03 11.01 6.30
C GLY A 20 -14.73 9.50 6.43
N LYS A 21 -13.95 8.88 5.53
CA LYS A 21 -13.54 7.47 5.68
C LYS A 21 -12.20 7.30 6.41
N THR A 22 -12.10 6.23 7.19
CA THR A 22 -10.92 5.91 7.99
C THR A 22 -9.80 5.29 7.13
N HIS A 23 -8.63 5.92 7.12
CA HIS A 23 -7.44 5.35 6.46
C HIS A 23 -6.79 4.27 7.33
N SER A 24 -6.45 3.15 6.69
CA SER A 24 -5.54 2.15 7.24
C SER A 24 -4.13 2.34 6.67
N ALA A 25 -3.13 1.72 7.30
CA ALA A 25 -1.77 1.71 6.77
C ALA A 25 -1.70 1.20 5.32
N TYR A 26 -2.63 0.31 4.93
CA TYR A 26 -2.73 -0.19 3.56
C TYR A 26 -3.16 0.88 2.55
N HIS A 27 -4.02 1.84 2.94
CA HIS A 27 -4.38 2.96 2.07
C HIS A 27 -3.17 3.85 1.78
N GLU A 28 -2.38 4.16 2.82
CA GLU A 28 -1.16 4.96 2.66
C GLU A 28 -0.10 4.22 1.82
N HIS A 29 0.00 2.90 1.98
CA HIS A 29 0.83 2.07 1.12
C HIS A 29 0.47 2.27 -0.35
N LEU A 30 -0.78 1.96 -0.71
CA LEU A 30 -1.28 2.06 -2.09
C LEU A 30 -1.12 3.46 -2.69
N PHE A 31 -1.40 4.52 -1.93
CA PHE A 31 -1.43 5.88 -2.46
C PHE A 31 -0.05 6.57 -2.46
N LYS A 32 0.78 6.33 -1.44
CA LYS A 32 2.04 7.05 -1.22
C LYS A 32 3.26 6.14 -1.29
N LEU A 33 3.32 5.11 -0.45
CA LEU A 33 4.58 4.37 -0.22
C LEU A 33 5.05 3.63 -1.48
N ARG A 34 4.13 3.06 -2.26
CA ARG A 34 4.46 2.42 -3.55
C ARG A 34 5.12 3.36 -4.57
N LYS A 35 4.95 4.68 -4.44
CA LYS A 35 5.54 5.69 -5.34
C LYS A 35 6.91 6.19 -4.88
N VAL A 36 7.39 5.80 -3.70
CA VAL A 36 8.66 6.28 -3.15
C VAL A 36 9.85 5.81 -4.00
N CYS A 37 9.83 4.59 -4.54
CA CYS A 37 10.89 4.09 -5.41
C CYS A 37 11.11 4.96 -6.67
N GLN A 38 10.03 5.55 -7.19
CA GLN A 38 10.07 6.43 -8.37
C GLN A 38 10.77 7.77 -8.12
N ARG A 39 10.90 8.16 -6.84
CA ARG A 39 11.56 9.41 -6.43
C ARG A 39 13.05 9.22 -6.11
N MET A 40 13.60 8.03 -6.30
CA MET A 40 15.01 7.76 -6.07
C MET A 40 15.88 8.32 -7.21
N PHE A 41 16.89 9.10 -6.84
CA PHE A 41 17.78 9.80 -7.77
C PHE A 41 18.82 8.89 -8.44
N THR A 42 19.22 7.79 -7.79
CA THR A 42 20.22 6.86 -8.32
C THR A 42 19.60 5.49 -8.62
N VAL A 43 20.19 4.77 -9.57
CA VAL A 43 19.79 3.41 -9.94
C VAL A 43 19.91 2.47 -8.74
N THR A 44 20.99 2.60 -7.95
CA THR A 44 21.20 1.81 -6.73
C THR A 44 20.10 2.06 -5.70
N ALA A 45 19.76 3.32 -5.42
CA ALA A 45 18.70 3.64 -4.46
C ALA A 45 17.32 3.16 -4.94
N ARG A 46 17.06 3.24 -6.26
CA ARG A 46 15.83 2.70 -6.85
C ARG A 46 15.72 1.19 -6.68
N THR A 47 16.80 0.46 -6.96
CA THR A 47 16.85 -1.01 -6.81
C THR A 47 16.56 -1.42 -5.37
N ILE A 48 17.21 -0.77 -4.39
CA ILE A 48 16.96 -1.02 -2.97
C ILE A 48 15.50 -0.70 -2.59
N ALA A 49 14.94 0.39 -3.11
CA ALA A 49 13.56 0.78 -2.83
C ALA A 49 12.54 -0.21 -3.45
N GLU A 50 12.83 -0.78 -4.61
CA GLU A 50 11.99 -1.80 -5.26
C GLU A 50 11.96 -3.11 -4.47
N GLU A 51 13.09 -3.56 -3.92
CA GLU A 51 13.14 -4.73 -3.03
C GLU A 51 12.31 -4.51 -1.76
N ARG A 52 12.44 -3.33 -1.14
CA ARG A 52 11.64 -2.95 0.05
C ARG A 52 10.15 -2.85 -0.26
N LEU A 53 9.81 -2.32 -1.44
CA LEU A 53 8.43 -2.25 -1.92
C LEU A 53 7.82 -3.65 -2.04
N ARG A 54 8.57 -4.60 -2.63
CA ARG A 54 8.12 -5.99 -2.77
C ARG A 54 7.83 -6.64 -1.42
N TYR A 55 8.71 -6.45 -0.45
CA TYR A 55 8.48 -6.92 0.93
C TYR A 55 7.18 -6.37 1.52
N LEU A 56 6.90 -5.08 1.33
CA LEU A 56 5.66 -4.46 1.81
C LEU A 56 4.43 -4.96 1.07
N ASP A 57 4.51 -5.15 -0.25
CA ASP A 57 3.43 -5.72 -1.05
C ASP A 57 3.06 -7.13 -0.50
N GLU A 58 4.05 -8.02 -0.31
CA GLU A 58 3.84 -9.36 0.26
C GLU A 58 3.31 -9.34 1.69
N PHE A 59 3.78 -8.41 2.53
CA PHE A 59 3.27 -8.24 3.90
C PHE A 59 1.77 -7.90 3.89
N PHE A 60 1.37 -6.93 3.06
CA PHE A 60 -0.04 -6.53 3.00
C PHE A 60 -0.92 -7.59 2.36
N GLU A 61 -0.45 -8.30 1.32
CA GLU A 61 -1.18 -9.44 0.75
C GLU A 61 -1.49 -10.48 1.83
N ARG A 62 -0.50 -10.86 2.63
CA ARG A 62 -0.69 -11.81 3.74
C ARG A 62 -1.64 -11.30 4.81
N LEU A 63 -1.46 -10.04 5.24
CA LEU A 63 -2.35 -9.40 6.22
C LEU A 63 -3.81 -9.40 5.73
N ILE A 64 -4.02 -9.15 4.44
CA ILE A 64 -5.36 -9.16 3.83
C ILE A 64 -5.97 -10.55 3.85
N ASP A 65 -5.18 -11.58 3.52
CA ASP A 65 -5.66 -12.96 3.57
C ASP A 65 -6.04 -13.40 4.98
N GLU A 66 -5.19 -13.10 5.98
CA GLU A 66 -5.45 -13.36 7.40
C GLU A 66 -6.72 -12.66 7.88
N MET A 67 -6.87 -11.36 7.56
CA MET A 67 -8.05 -10.57 7.94
C MET A 67 -9.35 -11.05 7.26
N ASN A 68 -9.24 -11.71 6.11
CA ASN A 68 -10.37 -12.29 5.39
C ASN A 68 -10.61 -13.77 5.73
N GLY A 69 -9.84 -14.37 6.64
CA GLY A 69 -9.96 -15.79 7.01
C GLY A 69 -9.59 -16.76 5.88
N LYS A 70 -8.75 -16.33 4.93
CA LYS A 70 -8.29 -17.14 3.80
C LYS A 70 -6.99 -17.90 4.07
N ARG A 71 -6.29 -17.54 5.15
CA ARG A 71 -5.05 -18.16 5.61
C ARG A 71 -4.88 -18.00 7.12
#